data_AF-A0A257P299-F1
#
_entry.id   AF-A0A257P299-F1
#
_cell.length_a   1.000
_cell.length_b   1.000
_cell.length_c   1.000
_cell.angle_alpha   90.00
_cell.angle_beta   90.00
_cell.angle_gamma   90.00
#
_symmetry.space_group_name_H-M   'P 1'
#
loop_
_entity.id
_entity.type
_entity.pdbx_description
1 polymer ?
#
loop_
_entity_poly.entity_id
_entity_poly.type
_entity_poly.pdbx_seq_one_letter_code
_entity_poly.pdbx_strand_id
1 'polypeptide(L)'
;MGERSAFQYCTWCFPEIPLDAQVCPDCGTHLDDYARHTSYPDRLIHALHHPLSETRMGAIIALGKQADPHTIGALADCALEHDGDVIEGLEILHSLAEMPVSDPLLKAALQRLAEQHPAHAVRTRAQSLLQAHCQADKAD
;
A
#
# COMPACT_ATOMS: atom_id res chain seq x y z
N MET A 1 14.44 -21.79 -27.50
CA MET A 1 13.74 -21.23 -26.32
C MET A 1 14.83 -20.86 -25.34
N GLY A 2 15.17 -19.57 -25.26
CA GLY A 2 16.24 -19.09 -24.38
C GLY A 2 15.86 -19.34 -22.92
N GLU A 3 16.82 -19.84 -22.15
CA GLU A 3 16.72 -19.93 -20.70
C GLU A 3 16.35 -18.55 -20.15
N ARG A 4 15.14 -18.39 -19.60
CA ARG A 4 14.85 -17.21 -18.78
C ARG A 4 15.73 -17.37 -17.55
N SER A 5 16.86 -16.66 -17.52
CA SER A 5 17.69 -16.55 -16.33
C SER A 5 16.79 -16.20 -15.15
N ALA A 6 16.92 -16.93 -14.05
CA ALA A 6 16.13 -16.67 -12.86
C ALA A 6 16.46 -15.27 -12.34
N PHE A 7 15.44 -14.49 -12.02
CA PHE A 7 15.55 -13.12 -11.56
C PHE A 7 14.74 -12.91 -10.28
N GLN A 8 15.06 -11.83 -9.58
CA GLN A 8 14.28 -11.30 -8.45
C GLN A 8 14.15 -9.79 -8.62
N TYR A 9 13.28 -9.15 -7.84
CA TYR A 9 13.23 -7.69 -7.77
C TYR A 9 14.11 -7.17 -6.64
N CYS A 10 14.83 -6.08 -6.87
CA CYS A 10 15.50 -5.38 -5.78
C CYS A 10 14.46 -4.90 -4.76
N THR A 11 14.71 -5.16 -3.47
CA THR A 11 13.84 -4.78 -2.36
C THR A 11 13.74 -3.27 -2.12
N TRP A 12 14.60 -2.48 -2.76
CA TRP A 12 14.64 -1.02 -2.64
C TRP A 12 14.18 -0.30 -3.91
N CYS A 13 14.83 -0.49 -5.05
CA CYS A 13 14.50 0.27 -6.27
C CYS A 13 13.60 -0.48 -7.28
N PHE A 14 13.28 -1.75 -7.03
CA PHE A 14 12.42 -2.61 -7.87
C PHE A 14 12.82 -2.93 -9.34
N PRO A 15 14.04 -2.79 -9.84
CA PRO A 15 14.44 -3.43 -11.09
C PRO A 15 14.58 -4.95 -10.90
N GLU A 16 14.41 -5.67 -12.00
CA GLU A 16 14.76 -7.08 -12.10
C GLU A 16 16.29 -7.22 -12.06
N ILE A 17 16.76 -8.05 -11.13
CA ILE A 17 18.18 -8.30 -10.87
C ILE A 17 18.43 -9.82 -10.84
N PRO A 18 19.69 -10.26 -11.01
CA PRO A 18 20.03 -11.69 -10.89
C PRO A 18 19.54 -12.28 -9.57
N LEU A 19 19.01 -13.51 -9.59
CA LEU A 19 18.47 -14.17 -8.40
C LEU A 19 19.52 -14.36 -7.28
N ASP A 20 20.80 -14.42 -7.63
CA ASP A 20 21.93 -14.57 -6.71
C ASP A 20 22.57 -13.23 -6.28
N ALA A 21 22.05 -12.09 -6.75
CA ALA A 21 22.57 -10.78 -6.39
C ALA A 21 22.37 -10.50 -4.88
N GLN A 22 23.47 -10.27 -4.16
CA GLN A 22 23.44 -9.79 -2.78
C GLN A 22 23.38 -8.26 -2.70
N VAL A 23 23.96 -7.59 -3.70
CA VAL A 23 23.96 -6.13 -3.87
C VAL A 23 23.27 -5.82 -5.19
N CYS A 24 22.31 -4.91 -5.16
CA CYS A 24 21.61 -4.47 -6.35
C CYS A 24 22.58 -3.75 -7.30
N PRO A 25 22.71 -4.18 -8.57
CA PRO A 25 23.57 -3.50 -9.54
C PRO A 25 23.09 -2.08 -9.89
N ASP A 26 21.81 -1.78 -9.71
CA ASP A 26 21.21 -0.52 -10.16
C ASP A 26 21.24 0.57 -9.08
N CYS A 27 21.03 0.22 -7.81
CA CYS A 27 21.02 1.18 -6.71
C CYS A 27 22.11 0.97 -5.64
N GLY A 28 22.83 -0.16 -5.69
CA GLY A 28 23.87 -0.49 -4.71
C GLY A 28 23.34 -0.98 -3.35
N THR A 29 22.03 -1.13 -3.17
CA THR A 29 21.47 -1.66 -1.92
C THR A 29 21.89 -3.11 -1.71
N HIS A 30 22.46 -3.41 -0.53
CA HIS A 30 22.65 -4.79 -0.09
C HIS A 30 21.31 -5.34 0.41
N LEU A 31 20.77 -6.36 -0.27
CA LEU A 31 19.40 -6.84 -0.08
C LEU A 31 19.14 -7.33 1.35
N ASP A 32 20.07 -8.12 1.90
CA ASP A 32 19.95 -8.62 3.26
C ASP A 32 20.08 -7.53 4.33
N ASP A 33 20.94 -6.54 4.12
CA ASP A 33 21.12 -5.45 5.08
C ASP A 33 19.87 -4.58 5.13
N TYR A 34 19.24 -4.31 3.98
CA TYR A 34 17.96 -3.62 3.94
C TYR A 34 16.90 -4.37 4.76
N ALA A 35 16.79 -5.69 4.60
CA ALA A 35 15.82 -6.50 5.34
C ALA A 35 16.09 -6.53 6.86
N ARG A 36 17.36 -6.50 7.27
CA ARG A 36 17.77 -6.49 8.69
C ARG A 36 17.54 -5.16 9.39
N HIS A 37 17.72 -4.04 8.68
CA HIS A 37 17.71 -2.70 9.28
C HIS A 37 16.42 -1.92 9.04
N THR A 38 15.53 -2.39 8.16
CA THR A 38 14.23 -1.78 7.90
C THR A 38 13.15 -2.56 8.63
N SER A 39 12.29 -1.88 9.38
CA SER A 39 11.20 -2.54 10.11
C SER A 39 10.24 -3.23 9.15
N TYR A 40 9.52 -4.26 9.61
CA TYR A 40 8.56 -4.94 8.73
C TYR A 40 7.45 -4.02 8.20
N PRO A 41 6.80 -3.16 9.01
CA PRO A 41 5.84 -2.16 8.51
C PRO A 41 6.44 -1.22 7.47
N ASP A 42 7.65 -0.71 7.67
CA ASP A 42 8.31 0.19 6.70
C ASP A 42 8.58 -0.53 5.38
N ARG A 43 8.95 -1.82 5.41
CA ARG A 43 9.12 -2.62 4.18
C ARG A 43 7.80 -2.81 3.44
N LEU A 44 6.68 -2.97 4.15
CA LEU A 44 5.36 -3.10 3.55
C LEU A 44 4.91 -1.78 2.93
N ILE A 45 5.09 -0.65 3.62
CA ILE A 45 4.84 0.68 3.05
C ILE A 45 5.67 0.89 1.79
N HIS A 46 6.95 0.53 1.84
CA HIS A 46 7.82 0.64 0.67
C HIS A 46 7.31 -0.20 -0.50
N ALA A 47 6.85 -1.43 -0.23
CA ALA A 47 6.31 -2.34 -1.23
C ALA A 47 5.01 -1.85 -1.90
N LEU A 48 4.33 -0.84 -1.35
CA LEU A 48 3.19 -0.19 -2.03
C LEU A 48 3.58 0.49 -3.35
N HIS A 49 4.87 0.81 -3.55
CA HIS A 49 5.37 1.40 -4.79
C HIS A 49 5.92 0.35 -5.77
N HIS A 50 5.73 -0.95 -5.48
CA HIS A 50 6.24 -2.03 -6.32
C HIS A 50 5.55 -2.03 -7.70
N PRO A 51 6.27 -2.28 -8.80
CA PRO A 51 5.68 -2.25 -10.14
C PRO A 51 4.60 -3.33 -10.36
N LEU A 52 4.76 -4.50 -9.73
CA LEU A 52 3.78 -5.59 -9.80
C LEU A 52 2.63 -5.39 -8.81
N SER A 53 1.41 -5.44 -9.33
CA SER A 53 0.17 -5.30 -8.54
C SER A 53 0.01 -6.42 -7.51
N GLU A 54 0.42 -7.66 -7.82
CA GLU A 54 0.30 -8.74 -6.83
C GLU A 54 1.16 -8.49 -5.58
N THR A 55 2.32 -7.85 -5.75
CA THR A 55 3.19 -7.45 -4.63
C THR A 55 2.56 -6.33 -3.82
N ARG A 56 2.01 -5.30 -4.48
CA ARG A 56 1.30 -4.21 -3.80
C ARG A 56 0.09 -4.74 -3.04
N MET A 57 -0.73 -5.57 -3.67
CA MET A 57 -1.89 -6.23 -3.05
C MET A 57 -1.52 -6.99 -1.78
N GLY A 58 -0.43 -7.77 -1.83
CA GLY A 58 0.08 -8.46 -0.64
C GLY A 58 0.47 -7.50 0.49
N ALA A 59 1.07 -6.35 0.15
CA ALA A 59 1.42 -5.31 1.12
C ALA A 59 0.17 -4.62 1.70
N ILE A 60 -0.79 -4.24 0.87
CA ILE A 60 -2.07 -3.62 1.27
C ILE A 60 -2.77 -4.50 2.32
N ILE A 61 -2.96 -5.79 2.01
CA ILE A 61 -3.62 -6.75 2.92
C ILE A 61 -2.84 -6.89 4.24
N ALA A 62 -1.51 -6.95 4.18
CA ALA A 62 -0.68 -7.09 5.37
C ALA A 62 -0.76 -5.85 6.27
N LEU A 63 -0.74 -4.65 5.69
CA LEU A 63 -0.89 -3.38 6.42
C LEU A 63 -2.29 -3.25 7.05
N GLY A 64 -3.35 -3.62 6.33
CA GLY A 64 -4.72 -3.63 6.87
C GLY A 64 -4.85 -4.51 8.11
N LYS A 65 -4.25 -5.70 8.09
CA LYS A 65 -4.23 -6.61 9.25
C LYS A 65 -3.45 -6.09 10.45
N GLN A 66 -2.45 -5.23 10.22
CA GLN A 66 -1.72 -4.57 11.30
C GLN A 66 -2.52 -3.44 11.93
N ALA A 67 -3.44 -2.83 11.16
CA ALA A 67 -4.29 -1.72 11.58
C ALA A 67 -3.50 -0.57 12.24
N ASP A 68 -2.27 -0.33 11.76
CA ASP A 68 -1.40 0.72 12.27
C ASP A 68 -1.75 2.07 11.60
N PRO A 69 -2.20 3.08 12.36
CA PRO A 69 -2.59 4.37 11.79
C PRO A 69 -1.48 5.09 11.02
N HIS A 70 -0.20 4.80 11.29
CA HIS A 70 0.91 5.43 10.56
C HIS A 70 0.90 5.06 9.07
N THR A 71 0.21 3.99 8.69
CA THR A 71 0.17 3.44 7.32
C THR A 71 -0.95 4.05 6.48
N ILE A 72 -1.90 4.76 7.10
CA ILE A 72 -3.09 5.31 6.46
C ILE A 72 -2.74 6.21 5.28
N GLY A 73 -1.75 7.10 5.45
CA GLY A 73 -1.30 8.02 4.41
C GLY A 73 -0.78 7.25 3.19
N ALA A 74 0.12 6.29 3.42
CA ALA A 74 0.72 5.49 2.36
C ALA A 74 -0.30 4.64 1.59
N LEU A 75 -1.30 4.08 2.28
CA LEU A 75 -2.40 3.37 1.63
C LEU A 75 -3.24 4.30 0.74
N ALA A 76 -3.55 5.51 1.20
CA ALA A 76 -4.29 6.48 0.41
C ALA A 76 -3.49 6.99 -0.81
N ASP A 77 -2.17 7.19 -0.65
CA ASP A 77 -1.27 7.55 -1.75
C ASP A 77 -1.23 6.44 -2.80
N CYS A 78 -1.05 5.19 -2.39
CA CYS A 78 -1.05 4.02 -3.28
C CYS A 78 -2.31 3.93 -4.15
N ALA A 79 -3.50 4.18 -3.58
CA ALA A 79 -4.75 4.16 -4.33
C ALA A 79 -4.82 5.26 -5.41
N LEU A 80 -4.18 6.40 -5.18
CA LEU A 80 -4.18 7.53 -6.13
C LEU A 80 -3.07 7.42 -7.16
N GLU A 81 -1.94 6.80 -6.81
CA GLU A 81 -0.84 6.55 -7.75
C GLU A 81 -1.15 5.40 -8.72
N HIS A 82 -1.93 4.41 -8.27
CA HIS A 82 -2.33 3.24 -9.05
C HIS A 82 -3.83 3.24 -9.38
N ASP A 83 -4.34 4.41 -9.76
CA ASP A 83 -5.77 4.72 -9.87
C ASP A 83 -6.57 3.92 -10.91
N GLY A 84 -5.88 3.27 -11.85
CA GLY A 84 -6.44 2.35 -12.83
C GLY A 84 -6.79 0.98 -12.29
N ASP A 85 -6.20 0.56 -11.16
CA ASP A 85 -6.50 -0.71 -10.51
C ASP A 85 -7.61 -0.54 -9.46
N VAL A 86 -8.85 -0.70 -9.92
CA VAL A 86 -10.04 -0.56 -9.06
C VAL A 86 -10.07 -1.62 -7.96
N ILE A 87 -9.45 -2.79 -8.16
CA ILE A 87 -9.45 -3.87 -7.16
C ILE A 87 -8.47 -3.51 -6.04
N GLU A 88 -7.27 -3.03 -6.36
CA GLU A 88 -6.34 -2.46 -5.37
C GLU A 88 -6.98 -1.30 -4.59
N GLY A 89 -7.65 -0.36 -5.29
CA GLY A 89 -8.33 0.76 -4.64
C GLY A 89 -9.44 0.32 -3.68
N LEU A 90 -10.19 -0.74 -3.99
CA LEU A 90 -11.22 -1.28 -3.09
C LEU A 90 -10.63 -2.06 -1.91
N GLU A 91 -9.54 -2.80 -2.11
CA GLU A 91 -8.84 -3.49 -1.02
C GLU A 91 -8.16 -2.50 -0.07
N ILE A 92 -7.64 -1.38 -0.58
CA ILE A 92 -7.15 -0.28 0.24
C ILE A 92 -8.26 0.27 1.13
N LEU A 93 -9.47 0.48 0.59
CA LEU A 93 -10.61 0.92 1.41
C LEU A 93 -11.07 -0.14 2.41
N HIS A 94 -10.92 -1.43 2.08
CA HIS A 94 -11.15 -2.51 3.04
C HIS A 94 -10.12 -2.46 4.19
N SER A 95 -8.84 -2.31 3.86
CA SER A 95 -7.74 -2.20 4.83
C SER A 95 -7.85 -0.97 5.71
N LEU A 96 -8.26 0.17 5.15
CA LEU A 96 -8.51 1.40 5.90
C LEU A 96 -9.69 1.26 6.87
N ALA A 97 -10.67 0.39 6.59
CA ALA A 97 -11.80 0.16 7.48
C ALA A 97 -11.42 -0.59 8.78
N GLU A 98 -10.25 -1.25 8.80
CA GLU A 98 -9.71 -1.91 10.00
C GLU A 98 -8.99 -0.91 10.94
N MET A 99 -8.74 0.32 10.48
CA MET A 99 -8.02 1.34 11.25
C MET A 99 -8.90 1.89 12.39
N PRO A 100 -8.29 2.39 13.49
CA PRO A 100 -9.02 3.01 14.58
C PRO A 100 -9.93 4.14 14.09
N VAL A 101 -11.23 4.02 14.36
CA VAL A 101 -12.25 4.97 13.88
C VAL A 101 -12.06 6.36 14.46
N SER A 102 -11.40 6.53 15.60
CA SER A 102 -11.13 7.87 16.16
C SER A 102 -9.93 8.58 15.54
N ASP A 103 -9.20 7.93 14.62
CA ASP A 103 -7.98 8.50 14.05
C ASP A 103 -8.31 9.58 12.99
N PRO A 104 -7.86 10.84 13.18
CA PRO A 104 -8.13 11.91 12.23
C PRO A 104 -7.50 11.69 10.84
N LEU A 105 -6.42 10.90 10.74
CA LEU A 105 -5.80 10.56 9.47
C LEU A 105 -6.72 9.67 8.64
N LEU A 106 -7.48 8.76 9.28
CA LEU A 106 -8.43 7.90 8.58
C LEU A 106 -9.51 8.74 7.89
N LYS A 107 -10.11 9.67 8.63
CA LYS A 107 -11.10 10.60 8.08
C LYS A 107 -10.54 11.39 6.90
N ALA A 108 -9.33 11.94 7.05
CA ALA A 108 -8.69 12.72 5.99
C ALA A 108 -8.40 11.88 4.74
N ALA A 109 -7.92 10.65 4.91
CA ALA A 109 -7.68 9.71 3.82
C ALA A 109 -8.97 9.33 3.09
N LEU A 110 -10.04 8.98 3.82
CA LEU A 110 -11.34 8.65 3.25
C LEU A 110 -11.94 9.84 2.47
N GLN A 111 -11.82 11.06 3.01
CA GLN A 111 -12.27 12.26 2.31
C GLN A 111 -11.47 12.50 1.03
N ARG A 112 -10.14 12.40 1.08
CA ARG A 112 -9.28 12.56 -0.08
C ARG A 112 -9.63 11.55 -1.18
N LEU A 113 -9.79 10.27 -0.85
CA LEU A 113 -10.16 9.23 -1.80
C LEU A 113 -11.58 9.43 -2.37
N ALA A 114 -12.52 9.87 -1.55
CA ALA A 114 -13.88 10.20 -1.96
C ALA A 114 -13.95 11.36 -2.97
N GLU A 115 -13.03 12.32 -2.89
CA GLU A 115 -12.99 13.51 -3.75
C GLU A 115 -12.14 13.31 -5.00
N GLN A 116 -11.00 12.61 -4.88
CA GLN A 116 -9.93 12.66 -5.88
C GLN A 116 -9.79 11.39 -6.73
N HIS A 117 -10.18 10.21 -6.22
CA HIS A 117 -9.94 8.96 -6.95
C HIS A 117 -10.77 8.91 -8.25
N PRO A 118 -10.22 8.58 -9.44
CA PRO A 118 -10.95 8.63 -10.71
C PRO A 118 -12.01 7.51 -10.86
N ALA A 119 -11.79 6.35 -10.26
CA ALA A 119 -12.78 5.27 -10.27
C ALA A 119 -13.99 5.60 -9.37
N HIS A 120 -15.20 5.57 -9.95
CA HIS A 120 -16.45 5.85 -9.23
C HIS A 120 -16.69 4.87 -8.07
N ALA A 121 -16.40 3.58 -8.25
CA ALA A 121 -16.58 2.56 -7.21
C ALA A 121 -15.78 2.87 -5.94
N VAL A 122 -14.51 3.32 -6.11
CA VAL A 122 -13.64 3.71 -4.99
C VAL A 122 -14.18 4.96 -4.30
N ARG A 123 -14.55 6.00 -5.06
CA ARG A 123 -15.14 7.22 -4.46
C ARG A 123 -16.40 6.92 -3.65
N THR A 124 -17.33 6.16 -4.22
CA THR A 124 -18.59 5.80 -3.56
C THR A 124 -18.33 4.99 -2.28
N ARG A 125 -17.40 4.03 -2.33
CA ARG A 125 -17.05 3.24 -1.16
C ARG A 125 -16.38 4.09 -0.07
N ALA A 126 -15.48 5.00 -0.43
CA ALA A 126 -14.84 5.93 0.48
C ALA A 126 -15.85 6.87 1.16
N GLN A 127 -16.82 7.40 0.39
CA GLN A 127 -17.91 8.23 0.93
C GLN A 127 -18.75 7.48 1.95
N SER A 128 -19.12 6.22 1.67
CA SER A 128 -19.87 5.39 2.61
C SER A 128 -19.10 5.13 3.91
N LEU A 129 -17.79 4.88 3.83
CA LEU A 129 -16.93 4.72 5.01
C LEU A 129 -16.82 6.04 5.81
N LEU A 130 -16.65 7.17 5.13
CA LEU A 130 -16.57 8.49 5.75
C LEU A 130 -17.86 8.83 6.50
N GLN A 131 -19.02 8.50 5.93
CA GLN A 131 -20.32 8.70 6.58
C GLN A 131 -20.46 7.83 7.84
N ALA A 132 -20.05 6.56 7.78
CA ALA A 132 -20.07 5.67 8.93
C ALA A 132 -19.15 6.18 10.06
N HIS A 133 -17.96 6.64 9.72
CA HIS A 133 -17.02 7.25 10.67
C HIS A 133 -17.59 8.50 11.34
N CYS A 134 -18.21 9.40 10.57
CA CYS A 134 -18.84 10.61 11.12
C CYS A 134 -20.05 10.32 12.03
N GLN A 135 -20.67 9.14 11.90
CA GLN A 135 -21.76 8.71 12.78
C GLN A 135 -21.22 8.12 14.09
N ALA A 136 -20.11 7.40 14.04
CA ALA A 136 -19.42 6.88 15.22
C ALA A 136 -18.89 8.01 16.11
N ASP A 137 -18.27 9.05 15.53
CA ASP A 137 -17.74 10.22 16.26
C ASP A 137 -18.81 11.01 17.05
N LYS A 138 -20.11 10.86 16.70
CA LYS A 138 -21.22 11.58 17.35
C LYS A 138 -21.86 10.79 18.50
N ALA A 139 -21.52 9.52 18.66
CA ALA A 139 -22.14 8.63 19.64
C ALA A 139 -21.37 8.57 20.98
N ASP A 140 -20.13 9.07 21.00
CA ASP A 140 -19.28 9.29 22.18
C ASP A 140 -19.32 10.75 22.65
#